data_AF-A0A6C0BBD1-F1
#
_entry.id   AF-A0A6C0BBD1-F1
#
_cell.length_a   1.000
_cell.length_b   1.000
_cell.length_c   1.000
_cell.angle_alpha   90.00
_cell.angle_beta   90.00
_cell.angle_gamma   90.00
#
_symmetry.space_group_name_H-M   'P 1'
#
loop_
_entity.id
_entity.type
_entity.pdbx_description
1 polymer ?
#
loop_
_entity_poly.entity_id
_entity_poly.type
_entity_poly.pdbx_seq_one_letter_code
_entity_poly.pdbx_strand_id
1 'polypeptide(L)'
;MKEFEENIQKWVSMDNQLRLLHEKTKEIREKKAKLSESLIDFAETHQMSNANIEISDGKLKFAKTRVSEPLTLKYLEKSLSSLIRNESQVKQIMDHIKQNREVKLVQEIKRFS
;
A
#
# COMPACT_ATOMS: atom_id res chain seq x y z
N MET A 1 -27.87 11.36 -26.37
CA MET A 1 -28.02 9.89 -26.18
C MET A 1 -26.81 9.14 -26.73
N LYS A 2 -26.50 9.18 -28.04
CA LYS A 2 -25.33 8.47 -28.61
C LYS A 2 -23.98 8.80 -27.95
N GLU A 3 -23.68 10.08 -27.75
CA GLU A 3 -22.43 10.51 -27.10
C GLU A 3 -22.28 10.00 -25.65
N PHE A 4 -23.40 9.92 -24.91
CA PHE A 4 -23.40 9.37 -23.56
C PHE A 4 -23.06 7.87 -23.57
N GLU A 5 -23.71 7.10 -24.45
CA GLU A 5 -23.43 5.66 -24.61
C GLU A 5 -21.98 5.40 -25.03
N GLU A 6 -21.43 6.18 -25.96
CA GLU A 6 -20.03 6.10 -26.38
C GLU A 6 -19.06 6.40 -25.22
N ASN A 7 -19.37 7.39 -24.38
CA ASN A 7 -18.55 7.71 -23.21
C ASN A 7 -18.59 6.61 -22.14
N ILE A 8 -19.75 5.97 -21.94
CA ILE A 8 -19.85 4.80 -21.07
C ILE A 8 -19.04 3.62 -21.62
N GLN A 9 -19.08 3.35 -22.93
CA GLN A 9 -18.26 2.30 -23.54
C GLN A 9 -16.76 2.56 -23.38
N LYS A 10 -16.32 3.82 -23.57
CA LYS A 10 -14.92 4.22 -23.33
C LYS A 10 -14.53 4.01 -21.87
N TRP A 11 -15.38 4.42 -20.93
CA TRP A 11 -15.14 4.22 -19.49
C TRP A 11 -14.99 2.74 -19.15
N VAL A 12 -15.89 1.88 -19.65
CA VAL A 12 -15.82 0.42 -19.44
C VAL A 12 -14.55 -0.19 -20.05
N SER A 13 -14.14 0.27 -21.23
CA SER A 13 -12.89 -0.17 -21.87
C SER A 13 -11.66 0.18 -21.01
N MET A 14 -11.59 1.41 -20.50
CA MET A 14 -10.52 1.84 -19.60
C MET A 14 -10.50 1.03 -18.30
N ASP A 15 -11.66 0.82 -17.68
CA ASP A 15 -11.79 0.02 -16.47
C ASP A 15 -11.35 -1.45 -16.67
N ASN A 16 -11.66 -2.05 -17.83
CA ASN A 16 -11.18 -3.37 -18.21
C ASN A 16 -9.64 -3.41 -18.35
N GLN A 17 -9.05 -2.40 -19.00
CA GLN A 17 -7.60 -2.31 -19.16
C GLN A 17 -6.89 -2.15 -17.81
N LEU A 18 -7.42 -1.30 -16.92
CA LEU A 18 -6.89 -1.13 -15.57
C LEU A 18 -6.90 -2.44 -14.79
N ARG A 19 -7.99 -3.21 -14.86
CA ARG A 19 -8.09 -4.53 -14.20
C ARG A 19 -6.99 -5.49 -14.67
N LEU A 20 -6.78 -5.62 -15.98
CA LEU A 20 -5.73 -6.48 -16.54
C LEU A 20 -4.32 -6.01 -16.11
N LEU A 21 -4.08 -4.69 -16.14
CA LEU A 21 -2.80 -4.12 -15.69
C LEU A 21 -2.58 -4.32 -14.19
N HIS A 22 -3.62 -4.23 -13.37
CA HIS A 22 -3.54 -4.48 -11.93
C HIS A 22 -3.21 -5.94 -11.62
N GLU A 23 -3.83 -6.89 -12.31
CA GLU A 23 -3.52 -8.32 -12.18
C GLU A 23 -2.05 -8.59 -12.52
N LYS A 24 -1.59 -8.08 -13.67
CA LYS A 24 -0.18 -8.23 -14.09
C LYS A 24 0.78 -7.54 -13.12
N THR A 25 0.41 -6.36 -12.62
CA THR A 25 1.20 -5.63 -11.62
C THR A 25 1.32 -6.42 -10.33
N LYS A 26 0.23 -7.03 -9.87
CA LYS A 26 0.23 -7.89 -8.68
C LYS A 26 1.17 -9.08 -8.86
N GLU A 27 1.06 -9.78 -9.98
CA GLU A 27 1.92 -10.93 -10.29
C GLU A 27 3.42 -10.54 -10.32
N ILE A 28 3.76 -9.43 -10.98
CA ILE A 28 5.13 -8.92 -11.05
C ILE A 28 5.64 -8.54 -9.66
N ARG A 29 4.82 -7.88 -8.83
CA ARG A 29 5.19 -7.53 -7.44
C ARG A 29 5.50 -8.77 -6.61
N GLU A 30 4.66 -9.80 -6.69
CA GLU A 30 4.86 -11.05 -5.96
C GLU A 30 6.13 -11.79 -6.42
N LYS A 31 6.35 -11.91 -7.73
CA LYS A 31 7.58 -12.52 -8.29
C LYS A 31 8.82 -11.74 -7.88
N LYS A 32 8.77 -10.41 -7.96
CA LYS A 32 9.89 -9.54 -7.56
C LYS A 32 10.18 -9.65 -6.07
N ALA A 33 9.16 -9.71 -5.21
CA ALA A 33 9.33 -9.85 -3.76
C ALA A 33 10.04 -11.17 -3.42
N LYS A 34 9.54 -12.30 -3.95
CA LYS A 34 10.16 -13.63 -3.76
C LYS A 34 11.62 -13.67 -4.23
N LEU A 35 11.91 -13.09 -5.39
CA LEU A 35 13.28 -13.01 -5.89
C LEU A 35 14.15 -12.12 -4.99
N SER A 36 13.61 -11.00 -4.50
CA SER A 36 14.34 -10.08 -3.62
C SER A 36 14.71 -10.75 -2.29
N GLU A 37 13.82 -11.55 -1.71
CA GLU A 37 14.12 -12.34 -0.50
C GLU A 37 15.31 -13.27 -0.74
N SER A 38 15.25 -14.09 -1.80
CA SER A 38 16.33 -15.00 -2.17
C SER A 38 17.68 -14.29 -2.41
N LEU A 39 17.65 -13.13 -3.08
CA LEU A 39 18.86 -12.35 -3.36
C LEU A 39 19.45 -11.70 -2.09
N ILE A 40 18.60 -11.22 -1.18
CA ILE A 40 19.03 -10.66 0.10
C ILE A 40 19.67 -11.77 0.95
N ASP A 41 19.03 -12.94 1.05
CA ASP A 41 19.55 -14.08 1.81
C ASP A 41 20.92 -14.54 1.28
N PHE A 42 21.05 -14.62 -0.04
CA PHE A 42 22.32 -14.94 -0.69
C PHE A 42 23.39 -13.89 -0.36
N ALA A 43 23.05 -12.60 -0.45
CA ALA A 43 23.98 -11.52 -0.17
C ALA A 43 24.41 -11.47 1.31
N GLU A 44 23.51 -11.76 2.25
CA GLU A 44 23.85 -11.83 3.67
C GLU A 44 24.75 -13.05 3.96
N THR A 45 24.46 -14.22 3.39
CA THR A 45 25.26 -15.45 3.56
C THR A 45 26.70 -15.28 3.05
N HIS A 46 26.89 -14.51 1.98
CA HIS A 46 28.19 -14.27 1.36
C HIS A 46 28.83 -12.93 1.78
N GLN A 47 28.29 -12.26 2.82
CA GLN A 47 28.80 -10.97 3.33
C GLN A 47 28.88 -9.85 2.27
N MET A 48 28.02 -9.91 1.25
CA MET A 48 27.94 -8.96 0.14
C MET A 48 27.00 -7.77 0.42
N SER A 49 26.62 -7.54 1.69
CA SER A 49 25.64 -6.50 2.05
C SER A 49 26.07 -5.07 1.64
N ASN A 50 27.36 -4.83 1.41
CA ASN A 50 27.89 -3.54 0.95
C ASN A 50 28.28 -3.51 -0.54
N ALA A 51 27.92 -4.54 -1.31
CA ALA A 51 28.27 -4.63 -2.73
C ALA A 51 27.51 -3.59 -3.57
N ASN A 52 28.23 -2.95 -4.49
CA ASN A 52 27.67 -2.11 -5.54
C ASN A 52 27.56 -2.93 -6.82
N ILE A 53 26.34 -3.14 -7.31
CA ILE A 53 26.06 -3.90 -8.53
C ILE A 53 25.75 -2.90 -9.63
N GLU A 54 26.51 -2.92 -10.72
CA GLU A 54 26.23 -2.09 -11.90
C GLU A 54 25.24 -2.80 -12.82
N ILE A 55 24.25 -2.05 -13.30
CA ILE A 55 23.25 -2.50 -14.27
C ILE A 55 23.19 -1.48 -15.42
N SER A 56 22.60 -1.87 -16.56
CA SER A 56 22.50 -1.01 -17.75
C SER A 56 21.85 0.36 -17.48
N ASP A 57 20.96 0.43 -16.49
CA ASP A 57 20.22 1.64 -16.10
C ASP A 57 20.61 2.16 -14.70
N GLY A 58 21.86 1.93 -14.25
CA GLY A 58 22.38 2.51 -13.02
C GLY A 58 23.04 1.51 -12.08
N LYS A 59 22.83 1.68 -10.76
CA LYS A 59 23.49 0.89 -9.71
C LYS A 59 22.50 0.39 -8.67
N LEU A 60 22.73 -0.82 -8.17
CA LEU A 60 22.00 -1.44 -7.08
C LEU A 60 22.92 -1.64 -5.87
N LYS A 61 22.33 -1.60 -4.69
CA LYS A 61 22.97 -1.96 -3.42
C LYS A 61 21.97 -2.68 -2.53
N PHE A 62 22.46 -3.56 -1.68
CA PHE A 62 21.66 -4.10 -0.58
C PHE A 62 21.63 -3.04 0.53
N ALA A 63 20.43 -2.60 0.94
CA ALA A 63 20.28 -1.54 1.91
C ALA A 63 19.24 -1.90 2.96
N LYS A 64 19.54 -1.59 4.22
CA LYS A 64 18.58 -1.67 5.33
C LYS A 64 17.98 -0.28 5.53
N THR A 65 16.68 -0.15 5.29
CA THR A 65 15.95 1.11 5.49
C THR A 65 15.08 0.98 6.72
N ARG A 66 15.12 2.00 7.60
CA ARG A 66 14.17 2.09 8.72
C ARG A 66 12.84 2.62 8.18
N VAL A 67 11.79 1.80 8.28
CA VAL A 67 10.43 2.20 7.91
C VAL A 67 9.63 2.33 9.20
N SER A 68 9.02 3.51 9.41
CA SER A 68 8.13 3.73 10.54
C SER A 68 6.74 3.19 10.22
N GLU A 69 6.09 2.57 11.19
CA GLU A 69 4.71 2.11 11.02
C GLU A 69 3.77 3.29 10.71
N PRO A 70 2.78 3.13 9.82
CA PRO A 70 1.78 4.15 9.59
C PRO A 70 0.99 4.45 10.86
N LEU A 71 0.63 5.71 11.07
CA LEU A 71 -0.24 6.16 12.17
C LEU A 71 -1.70 5.73 11.94
N THR A 72 -1.96 4.43 12.01
CA THR A 72 -3.29 3.85 11.91
C THR A 72 -4.09 4.07 13.19
N LEU A 73 -5.43 4.01 13.11
CA LEU A 73 -6.28 4.04 14.30
C LEU A 73 -5.90 2.93 15.31
N LYS A 74 -5.48 1.74 14.82
CA LYS A 74 -5.02 0.64 15.66
C LYS A 74 -3.70 0.96 16.37
N TYR A 75 -2.75 1.56 15.66
CA TYR A 75 -1.50 2.02 16.25
C TYR A 75 -1.75 3.09 17.31
N LEU A 76 -2.64 4.04 17.01
CA LEU A 76 -3.03 5.10 17.93
C LEU A 76 -3.71 4.55 19.19
N GLU A 77 -4.67 3.64 19.03
CA GLU A 77 -5.34 2.96 20.15
C GLU A 77 -4.34 2.22 21.04
N LYS A 78 -3.45 1.40 20.45
CA LYS A 78 -2.39 0.71 21.19
C LYS A 78 -1.49 1.68 21.95
N SER A 79 -1.15 2.80 21.33
CA SER A 79 -0.28 3.83 21.92
C SER A 79 -0.97 4.59 23.06
N LEU A 80 -2.28 4.84 22.93
CA LEU A 80 -3.06 5.46 23.99
C LEU A 80 -3.27 4.50 25.16
N SER A 81 -3.55 3.22 24.89
CA SER A 81 -3.70 2.18 25.92
C SER A 81 -2.41 1.89 26.68
N SER A 82 -1.24 2.09 26.08
CA SER A 82 0.04 1.95 26.79
C SER A 82 0.36 3.13 27.71
N LEU A 83 -0.26 4.29 27.48
CA LEU A 83 -0.05 5.51 28.27
C LEU A 83 -1.15 5.76 29.30
N ILE A 84 -2.39 5.40 28.98
CA ILE A 84 -3.60 5.67 29.78
C ILE A 84 -4.12 4.35 30.33
N ARG A 85 -4.06 4.16 31.65
CA ARG A 85 -4.56 2.93 32.32
C ARG A 85 -6.07 2.76 32.25
N ASN A 86 -6.81 3.86 32.08
CA ASN A 86 -8.26 3.83 31.99
C ASN A 86 -8.71 3.54 30.56
N GLU A 87 -9.07 2.28 30.29
CA GLU A 87 -9.56 1.83 28.98
C GLU A 87 -10.82 2.59 28.52
N SER A 88 -11.69 2.99 29.45
CA SER A 88 -12.89 3.76 29.11
C SER A 88 -12.53 5.12 28.52
N GLN A 89 -11.50 5.77 29.07
CA GLN A 89 -11.00 7.06 28.57
C GLN A 89 -10.34 6.91 27.19
N VAL A 90 -9.57 5.84 26.96
CA VAL A 90 -8.99 5.55 25.64
C VAL A 90 -10.10 5.37 24.60
N LYS A 91 -11.14 4.60 24.94
CA LYS A 91 -12.28 4.39 24.07
C LYS A 91 -13.00 5.70 23.71
N GLN A 92 -13.23 6.57 24.70
CA GLN A 92 -13.82 7.89 24.47
C GLN A 92 -12.97 8.75 23.52
N ILE A 93 -11.64 8.77 23.68
CA ILE A 93 -10.74 9.50 22.78
C ILE A 93 -10.81 8.93 21.36
N MET A 94 -10.76 7.60 21.23
CA MET A 94 -10.84 6.93 19.93
C MET A 94 -12.16 7.20 19.21
N ASP A 95 -13.28 7.21 19.94
CA ASP A 95 -14.60 7.52 19.39
C ASP A 95 -14.70 8.98 18.96
N HIS A 96 -14.16 9.92 19.75
CA HIS A 96 -14.07 11.33 19.38
C HIS A 96 -13.27 11.53 18.08
N ILE A 97 -12.12 10.86 17.93
CA ILE A 97 -11.31 10.95 16.70
C ILE A 97 -12.08 10.41 15.50
N LYS A 98 -12.76 9.27 15.65
CA LYS A 98 -13.55 8.66 14.55
C LYS A 98 -14.69 9.57 14.11
N GLN A 99 -15.37 10.23 15.04
CA GLN A 99 -16.52 11.10 14.75
C GLN A 99 -16.11 12.43 14.12
N ASN A 100 -14.96 12.99 14.50
CA ASN A 100 -14.49 14.29 13.99
C ASN A 100 -13.64 14.18 12.73
N ARG A 101 -13.29 12.95 12.29
CA ARG A 101 -12.55 12.76 11.05
C ARG A 101 -13.45 13.14 9.87
N GLU A 102 -13.01 14.10 9.06
CA GLU A 102 -13.76 14.56 7.89
C GLU A 102 -14.07 13.39 6.95
N VAL A 103 -15.36 13.19 6.67
CA VAL A 103 -15.85 12.21 5.69
C VAL A 103 -16.40 12.99 4.50
N LYS A 104 -15.77 12.79 3.34
CA LYS A 104 -16.24 13.37 2.07
C LYS A 104 -17.07 12.35 1.32
N LEU A 105 -18.29 12.74 0.95
CA LEU A 105 -19.16 11.96 0.09
C LEU A 105 -18.80 12.30 -1.36
N VAL A 106 -18.22 11.33 -2.07
CA VAL A 106 -17.78 11.48 -3.46
C VAL A 106 -18.70 10.64 -4.33
N GLN A 107 -19.24 11.25 -5.40
CA GLN A 107 -19.97 10.52 -6.42
C GLN A 107 -18.97 9.80 -7.34
N GLU A 108 -19.14 8.49 -7.50
CA GLU A 108 -18.27 7.67 -8.34
C GLU A 108 -19.07 6.78 -9.28
N ILE A 109 -18.56 6.55 -10.49
CA ILE A 109 -19.01 5.45 -11.34
C ILE A 109 -18.33 4.19 -10.81
N LYS A 110 -19.13 3.23 -10.35
CA LYS A 110 -18.63 2.00 -9.72
C LYS A 110 -19.11 0.78 -10.46
N ARG A 111 -18.18 -0.08 -10.88
CA ARG A 111 -18.53 -1.44 -11.32
C ARG A 111 -18.98 -2.24 -10.09
N PHE A 112 -20.19 -2.77 -10.15
CA PHE A 112 -20.74 -3.68 -9.14
C PHE A 112 -20.91 -5.05 -9.80
N SER A 113 -20.02 -5.99 -9.48
CA SER A 113 -20.03 -7.38 -9.95
C SER A 113 -19.42 -8.27 -8.89
#